data_AF-A0A534AXQ2-F1
#
_entry.id   AF-A0A534AXQ2-F1
#
_cell.length_a   1.000
_cell.length_b   1.000
_cell.length_c   1.000
_cell.angle_alpha   90.00
_cell.angle_beta   90.00
_cell.angle_gamma   90.00
#
_symmetry.space_group_name_H-M   'P 1'
#
loop_
_entity.id
_entity.type
_entity.pdbx_description
1 polymer ?
#
loop_
_entity_poly.entity_id
_entity_poly.type
_entity_poly.pdbx_seq_one_letter_code
_entity_poly.pdbx_strand_id
1 'polypeptide(L)'
;RKFYLVPLQMSLDSQVRQHSDFRSVGRFIRHVVRSFAERAPADASLVIKHHPLDRGFHDYSRLIGRLRAQFRLGVRLLYVHDQHLPTLLESMRGAVVINSTAGLSALSHNAPVKVCGVAIYDIRGLTFQGSLDDFWLEADSFRPDPDLFRRFRAHLIERTQINGSFYARGIDATAAAALASVALAVHAPDTQRSAAPERVSPASMQSESATLRVYASHAR
;
A
#
# COMPACT_ATOMS: atom_id res chain seq x y z
N ARG A 1 10.53 -2.55 17.99
CA ARG A 1 10.33 -1.72 16.77
C ARG A 1 10.02 -0.28 17.23
N LYS A 2 10.59 0.78 16.63
CA LYS A 2 10.58 2.14 17.23
C LYS A 2 9.69 3.20 16.54
N PHE A 3 9.29 2.97 15.29
CA PHE A 3 8.58 4.00 14.50
C PHE A 3 7.57 3.38 13.53
N TYR A 4 6.56 4.14 13.15
CA TYR A 4 5.68 3.82 12.03
C TYR A 4 6.20 4.47 10.74
N LEU A 5 6.15 3.74 9.64
CA LEU A 5 6.65 4.19 8.35
C LEU A 5 5.51 4.62 7.42
N VAL A 6 5.67 5.76 6.76
CA VAL A 6 4.75 6.26 5.73
C VAL A 6 5.55 6.51 4.45
N PRO A 7 5.70 5.50 3.57
CA PRO A 7 6.33 5.71 2.28
C PRO A 7 5.37 6.48 1.37
N LEU A 8 5.76 7.69 0.98
CA LEU A 8 4.97 8.52 0.08
C LEU A 8 5.02 7.96 -1.34
N GLN A 9 3.94 8.18 -2.09
CA GLN A 9 3.86 7.96 -3.53
C GLN A 9 4.16 9.25 -4.28
N MET A 10 4.38 9.16 -5.59
CA MET A 10 4.53 10.34 -6.43
C MET A 10 3.26 11.19 -6.39
N SER A 11 3.43 12.51 -6.30
CA SER A 11 2.36 13.51 -6.37
C SER A 11 1.38 13.35 -7.54
N LEU A 12 1.87 12.92 -8.70
CA LEU A 12 1.13 12.73 -9.95
C LEU A 12 0.67 11.28 -10.18
N ASP A 13 0.88 10.39 -9.21
CA ASP A 13 0.45 9.01 -9.31
C ASP A 13 -1.08 8.94 -9.48
N SER A 14 -1.53 8.35 -10.60
CA SER A 14 -2.95 8.18 -10.89
C SER A 14 -3.62 7.28 -9.85
N GLN A 15 -2.88 6.35 -9.23
CA GLN A 15 -3.37 5.48 -8.17
C GLN A 15 -3.84 6.28 -6.94
N VAL A 16 -3.20 7.42 -6.66
CA VAL A 16 -3.63 8.31 -5.56
C VAL A 16 -4.97 8.96 -5.89
N ARG A 17 -5.22 9.33 -7.15
CA ARG A 17 -6.45 10.02 -7.56
C ARG A 17 -7.62 9.09 -7.83
N GLN A 18 -7.36 7.91 -8.39
CA GLN A 18 -8.37 6.97 -8.87
C GLN A 18 -8.71 5.89 -7.84
N HIS A 19 -7.74 5.53 -6.98
CA HIS A 19 -7.86 4.43 -6.03
C HIS A 19 -7.66 4.92 -4.58
N SER A 20 -8.04 6.17 -4.29
CA SER A 20 -8.13 6.67 -2.92
C SER A 20 -9.03 7.91 -2.82
N ASP A 21 -9.54 8.19 -1.63
CA ASP A 21 -10.26 9.44 -1.33
C ASP A 21 -9.32 10.64 -1.12
N PHE A 22 -8.00 10.37 -0.99
CA PHE A 22 -6.98 11.38 -0.83
C PHE A 22 -6.63 11.97 -2.20
N ARG A 23 -7.42 12.94 -2.65
CA ARG A 23 -7.21 13.71 -3.90
C ARG A 23 -5.79 14.32 -4.09
N SER A 24 -4.89 14.19 -3.10
CA SER A 24 -3.45 14.41 -3.22
C SER A 24 -2.68 13.74 -2.07
N VAL A 25 -1.38 13.47 -2.29
CA VAL A 25 -0.45 13.00 -1.25
C VAL A 25 -0.41 13.94 -0.04
N GLY A 26 -0.52 15.25 -0.26
CA GLY A 26 -0.59 16.22 0.84
C GLY A 26 -1.84 16.07 1.72
N ARG A 27 -2.98 15.60 1.18
CA ARG A 27 -4.17 15.29 2.00
C ARG A 27 -3.96 14.02 2.81
N PHE A 28 -3.34 13.00 2.22
CA PHE A 28 -2.95 11.79 2.93
C PHE A 28 -1.99 12.09 4.10
N ILE A 29 -0.95 12.90 3.88
CA ILE A 29 -0.03 13.34 4.95
C ILE A 29 -0.79 13.98 6.12
N ARG A 30 -1.71 14.92 5.85
CA ARG A 30 -2.50 15.57 6.90
C ARG A 30 -3.34 14.58 7.68
N HIS A 31 -4.00 13.65 6.98
CA HIS A 31 -4.85 12.63 7.59
C HIS A 31 -4.05 11.73 8.53
N VAL A 32 -2.91 11.21 8.07
CA VAL A 32 -2.06 10.32 8.86
C VAL A 32 -1.44 11.04 10.05
N VAL A 33 -0.89 12.24 9.85
CA VAL A 33 -0.25 12.99 10.93
C VAL A 33 -1.24 13.40 12.01
N ARG A 34 -2.46 13.78 11.65
CA ARG A 34 -3.53 14.10 12.61
C ARG A 34 -3.88 12.87 13.46
N SER A 35 -4.22 11.75 12.81
CA SER A 35 -4.58 10.51 13.50
C SER A 35 -3.44 10.01 14.40
N PHE A 36 -2.19 10.06 13.91
CA PHE A 36 -1.01 9.72 14.70
C PHE A 36 -0.86 10.62 15.94
N ALA A 37 -1.05 11.93 15.80
CA ALA A 37 -0.93 12.85 16.93
C ALA A 37 -1.96 12.60 18.02
N GLU A 38 -3.18 12.21 17.62
CA GLU A 38 -4.31 12.03 18.52
C GLU A 38 -4.30 10.65 19.21
N ARG A 39 -3.76 9.62 18.54
CA ARG A 39 -3.95 8.22 18.96
C ARG A 39 -2.67 7.44 19.20
N ALA A 40 -1.54 7.82 18.62
CA ALA A 40 -0.36 6.96 18.64
C ALA A 40 0.38 6.99 20.00
N PRO A 41 0.94 5.85 20.44
CA PRO A 41 1.73 5.75 21.67
C PRO A 41 2.82 6.81 21.76
N ALA A 42 2.99 7.41 22.94
CA ALA A 42 3.88 8.55 23.17
C ALA A 42 5.36 8.25 22.86
N ASP A 43 5.76 6.98 22.94
CA ASP A 43 7.11 6.49 22.65
C ASP A 43 7.36 6.21 21.15
N ALA A 44 6.32 6.29 20.31
CA ALA A 44 6.42 6.05 18.88
C ALA A 44 6.81 7.33 18.12
N SER A 45 7.60 7.15 17.07
CA SER A 45 7.81 8.18 16.03
C SER A 45 7.07 7.82 14.73
N LEU A 46 6.72 8.83 13.94
CA LEU A 46 6.21 8.71 12.57
C LEU A 46 7.28 9.16 11.59
N VAL A 47 7.73 8.24 10.74
CA VAL A 47 8.72 8.50 9.69
C VAL A 47 7.99 8.59 8.35
N ILE A 48 7.86 9.81 7.84
CA ILE A 48 7.39 10.06 6.48
C ILE A 48 8.59 9.98 5.55
N LYS A 49 8.57 9.02 4.63
CA LYS A 49 9.63 8.83 3.65
C LYS A 49 9.21 9.36 2.28
N HIS A 50 9.94 10.34 1.78
CA HIS A 50 9.73 10.91 0.46
C HIS A 50 9.90 9.87 -0.66
N HIS A 51 9.13 10.02 -1.73
CA HIS A 51 9.24 9.16 -2.90
C HIS A 51 10.48 9.56 -3.73
N PRO A 52 11.39 8.63 -4.09
CA PRO A 52 12.63 8.98 -4.76
C PRO A 52 12.43 9.69 -6.11
N LEU A 53 11.40 9.28 -6.86
CA LEU A 53 11.07 9.88 -8.17
C LEU A 53 10.29 11.21 -8.10
N ASP A 54 9.84 11.63 -6.91
CA ASP A 54 9.17 12.93 -6.74
C ASP A 54 10.17 14.03 -6.29
N ARG A 55 11.44 13.63 -6.09
CA ARG A 55 12.52 14.53 -5.70
C ARG A 55 12.78 15.55 -6.78
N GLY A 56 12.80 16.83 -6.39
CA GLY A 56 12.96 17.96 -7.31
C GLY A 56 11.66 18.45 -7.94
N PHE A 57 10.56 17.70 -7.79
CA PHE A 57 9.23 18.09 -8.27
C PHE A 57 8.32 18.55 -7.14
N HIS A 58 8.37 17.89 -5.99
CA HIS A 58 7.57 18.25 -4.82
C HIS A 58 8.39 18.20 -3.53
N ASP A 59 8.13 19.15 -2.63
CA ASP A 59 8.69 19.16 -1.29
C ASP A 59 7.59 19.35 -0.24
N TYR A 60 7.47 18.38 0.66
CA TYR A 60 6.50 18.40 1.75
C TYR A 60 7.07 19.00 3.06
N SER A 61 8.31 19.47 3.08
CA SER A 61 8.97 20.02 4.29
C SER A 61 8.16 21.12 4.95
N ARG A 62 7.63 22.08 4.17
CA ARG A 62 6.76 23.15 4.70
C ARG A 62 5.45 22.62 5.28
N LEU A 63 4.83 21.63 4.63
CA LEU A 63 3.59 21.02 5.13
C LEU A 63 3.84 20.28 6.44
N ILE A 64 4.84 19.39 6.46
CA ILE A 64 5.19 18.56 7.61
C ILE A 64 5.70 19.43 8.76
N GLY A 65 6.47 20.49 8.48
CA GLY A 65 6.88 21.49 9.47
C GLY A 65 5.70 22.15 10.18
N ARG A 66 4.69 22.60 9.42
CA ARG A 66 3.46 23.16 10.01
C ARG A 66 2.70 22.15 10.85
N LEU A 67 2.52 20.93 10.37
CA LEU A 67 1.80 19.88 11.10
C LEU A 67 2.54 19.49 12.39
N ARG A 68 3.87 19.39 12.34
CA ARG A 68 4.72 19.11 13.50
C ARG A 68 4.55 20.17 14.59
N ALA A 69 4.48 21.44 14.23
CA ALA A 69 4.23 22.53 15.17
C ALA A 69 2.78 22.51 15.69
N GLN A 70 1.80 22.39 14.79
CA GLN A 70 0.36 22.37 15.10
C GLN A 70 0.03 21.28 16.13
N PHE A 71 0.56 20.07 15.95
CA PHE A 71 0.29 18.93 16.82
C PHE A 71 1.37 18.71 17.90
N ARG A 72 2.33 19.63 18.04
CA ARG A 72 3.42 19.58 19.04
C ARG A 72 4.19 18.25 19.03
N LEU A 73 4.41 17.67 17.85
CA LEU A 73 5.03 16.36 17.70
C LEU A 73 6.55 16.38 17.87
N GLY A 74 7.20 17.55 17.72
CA GLY A 74 8.64 17.71 17.91
C GLY A 74 9.45 16.68 17.11
N VAL A 75 10.32 15.94 17.80
CA VAL A 75 11.18 14.90 17.21
C VAL A 75 10.45 13.62 16.81
N ARG A 76 9.17 13.47 17.19
CA ARG A 76 8.36 12.29 16.83
C ARG A 76 7.88 12.32 15.38
N LEU A 77 7.91 13.46 14.68
CA LEU A 77 7.54 13.55 13.27
C LEU A 77 8.77 13.83 12.41
N LEU A 78 9.21 12.81 11.68
CA LEU A 78 10.41 12.82 10.86
C LEU A 78 10.04 12.77 9.38
N TYR A 79 10.71 13.59 8.57
CA TYR A 79 10.59 13.58 7.12
C TYR A 79 11.96 13.29 6.50
N VAL A 80 12.07 12.18 5.78
CA VAL A 80 13.34 11.65 5.27
C VAL A 80 13.27 11.40 3.77
N HIS A 81 14.38 11.60 3.05
CA HIS A 81 14.43 11.43 1.60
C HIS A 81 15.28 10.21 1.20
N ASP A 82 16.54 10.19 1.61
CA ASP A 82 17.56 9.29 1.04
C ASP A 82 17.86 8.03 1.86
N GLN A 83 17.00 7.72 2.84
CA GLN A 83 17.21 6.55 3.69
C GLN A 83 16.99 5.24 2.92
N HIS A 84 17.80 4.22 3.17
CA HIS A 84 17.65 2.92 2.52
C HIS A 84 16.34 2.25 3.00
N LEU A 85 15.36 2.09 2.11
CA LEU A 85 14.03 1.60 2.46
C LEU A 85 14.06 0.21 3.13
N PRO A 86 14.82 -0.79 2.62
CA PRO A 86 14.92 -2.10 3.27
C PRO A 86 15.32 -2.02 4.74
N THR A 87 16.30 -1.18 5.08
CA THR A 87 16.75 -0.98 6.47
C THR A 87 15.64 -0.40 7.36
N LEU A 88 14.78 0.46 6.81
CA LEU A 88 13.62 0.97 7.54
C LEU A 88 12.55 -0.11 7.75
N LEU A 89 12.32 -0.98 6.76
CA LEU A 89 11.33 -2.04 6.82
C LEU A 89 11.66 -3.09 7.89
N GLU A 90 12.95 -3.34 8.16
CA GLU A 90 13.40 -4.27 9.21
C GLU A 90 13.06 -3.80 10.64
N SER A 91 13.00 -2.49 10.86
CA SER A 91 12.94 -1.90 12.22
C SER A 91 11.61 -1.21 12.57
N MET A 92 10.70 -1.06 11.61
CA MET A 92 9.43 -0.36 11.78
C MET A 92 8.40 -1.14 12.61
N ARG A 93 7.55 -0.45 13.35
CA ARG A 93 6.39 -0.99 14.10
C ARG A 93 5.29 -1.45 13.15
N GLY A 94 5.05 -0.66 12.10
CA GLY A 94 4.12 -0.94 11.02
C GLY A 94 4.23 0.12 9.94
N ALA A 95 3.56 -0.11 8.82
CA ALA A 95 3.51 0.82 7.69
C ALA A 95 2.09 1.33 7.45
N VAL A 96 1.96 2.59 7.05
CA VAL A 96 0.71 3.19 6.58
C VAL A 96 0.90 3.65 5.15
N VAL A 97 0.06 3.16 4.24
CA VAL A 97 0.16 3.40 2.80
C VAL A 97 -1.19 3.81 2.22
N ILE A 98 -1.19 4.50 1.08
CA ILE A 98 -2.41 4.63 0.27
C ILE A 98 -2.65 3.30 -0.43
N ASN A 99 -1.80 2.96 -1.40
CA ASN A 99 -1.83 1.68 -2.12
C ASN A 99 -0.46 1.27 -2.69
N SER A 100 0.61 1.98 -2.31
CA SER A 100 1.99 1.71 -2.73
C SER A 100 2.38 0.24 -2.59
N THR A 101 3.14 -0.29 -3.56
CA THR A 101 3.75 -1.62 -3.48
C THR A 101 4.74 -1.75 -2.32
N ALA A 102 5.20 -0.64 -1.74
CA ALA A 102 5.96 -0.66 -0.49
C ALA A 102 5.19 -1.33 0.67
N GLY A 103 3.84 -1.37 0.60
CA GLY A 103 3.02 -2.16 1.51
C GLY A 103 3.30 -3.66 1.40
N LEU A 104 3.50 -4.19 0.19
CA LEU A 104 3.89 -5.59 -0.01
C LEU A 104 5.29 -5.87 0.56
N SER A 105 6.22 -4.93 0.42
CA SER A 105 7.54 -5.04 1.05
C SER A 105 7.41 -5.08 2.57
N ALA A 106 6.57 -4.24 3.16
CA ALA A 106 6.29 -4.28 4.60
C ALA A 106 5.71 -5.62 5.06
N LEU A 107 4.76 -6.19 4.29
CA LEU A 107 4.21 -7.52 4.55
C LEU A 107 5.30 -8.62 4.50
N SER A 108 6.24 -8.54 3.56
CA SER A 108 7.36 -9.52 3.50
C SER A 108 8.30 -9.45 4.71
N HIS A 109 8.31 -8.34 5.46
CA HIS A 109 9.00 -8.20 6.74
C HIS A 109 8.11 -8.51 7.96
N ASN A 110 6.97 -9.16 7.75
CA ASN A 110 5.99 -9.51 8.78
C ASN A 110 5.58 -8.30 9.64
N ALA A 111 5.37 -7.16 8.98
CA ALA A 111 4.96 -5.93 9.63
C ALA A 111 3.47 -5.65 9.40
N PRO A 112 2.73 -5.17 10.41
CA PRO A 112 1.39 -4.62 10.23
C PRO A 112 1.37 -3.55 9.16
N VAL A 113 0.40 -3.62 8.25
CA VAL A 113 0.20 -2.62 7.20
C VAL A 113 -1.22 -2.10 7.27
N LYS A 114 -1.38 -0.78 7.41
CA LYS A 114 -2.66 -0.11 7.21
C LYS A 114 -2.72 0.48 5.80
N VAL A 115 -3.70 0.01 5.03
CA VAL A 115 -4.05 0.57 3.72
C VAL A 115 -5.14 1.63 3.94
N CYS A 116 -4.91 2.83 3.39
CA CYS A 116 -5.86 3.96 3.47
C CYS A 116 -6.50 4.29 2.11
N GLY A 117 -6.04 3.67 1.02
CA GLY A 117 -6.70 3.71 -0.29
C GLY A 117 -7.30 2.34 -0.65
N VAL A 118 -7.32 2.03 -1.93
CA VAL A 118 -7.68 0.71 -2.45
C VAL A 118 -6.41 0.04 -2.98
N ALA A 119 -6.05 -1.09 -2.37
CA ALA A 119 -4.93 -1.91 -2.79
C ALA A 119 -5.37 -3.36 -2.98
N ILE A 120 -4.86 -4.02 -4.01
CA ILE A 120 -5.21 -5.42 -4.32
C ILE A 120 -4.82 -6.42 -3.21
N TYR A 121 -3.91 -6.01 -2.33
CA TYR A 121 -3.42 -6.81 -1.20
C TYR A 121 -4.10 -6.43 0.13
N ASP A 122 -5.06 -5.49 0.12
CA ASP A 122 -5.83 -5.11 1.30
C ASP A 122 -6.87 -6.19 1.64
N ILE A 123 -6.37 -7.32 2.14
CA ILE A 123 -7.13 -8.55 2.38
C ILE A 123 -7.09 -8.82 3.88
N ARG A 124 -8.24 -9.18 4.46
CA ARG A 124 -8.31 -9.64 5.86
C ARG A 124 -7.30 -10.77 6.10
N GLY A 125 -6.47 -10.61 7.12
CA GLY A 125 -5.38 -11.53 7.43
C GLY A 125 -4.04 -11.10 6.84
N LEU A 126 -3.99 -10.27 5.80
CA LEU A 126 -2.75 -9.66 5.30
C LEU A 126 -2.52 -8.28 5.89
N THR A 127 -3.50 -7.40 5.78
CA THR A 127 -3.42 -6.00 6.22
C THR A 127 -4.35 -5.76 7.40
N PHE A 128 -4.05 -4.72 8.17
CA PHE A 128 -4.89 -4.31 9.29
C PHE A 128 -6.19 -3.67 8.80
N GLN A 129 -7.31 -4.30 9.14
CA GLN A 129 -8.63 -3.96 8.59
C GLN A 129 -9.39 -2.90 9.41
N GLY A 130 -8.96 -2.60 10.63
CA GLY A 130 -9.56 -1.56 11.48
C GLY A 130 -9.31 -0.14 10.94
N SER A 131 -9.76 0.88 11.67
CA SER A 131 -9.52 2.27 11.28
C SER A 131 -8.03 2.63 11.39
N LEU A 132 -7.64 3.78 10.83
CA LEU A 132 -6.28 4.29 11.03
C LEU A 132 -6.02 4.62 12.51
N ASP A 133 -7.03 5.09 13.24
CA ASP A 133 -6.94 5.40 14.66
C ASP A 133 -6.63 4.12 15.48
N ASP A 134 -7.35 3.04 15.20
CA ASP A 134 -7.16 1.74 15.88
C ASP A 134 -5.80 1.13 15.55
N PHE A 135 -5.32 1.34 14.32
CA PHE A 135 -4.02 0.82 13.88
C PHE A 135 -2.88 1.24 14.82
N TRP A 136 -2.88 2.49 15.29
CA TRP A 136 -1.80 2.95 16.17
C TRP A 136 -1.74 2.24 17.53
N LEU A 137 -2.90 1.77 18.00
CA LEU A 137 -3.09 1.12 19.29
C LEU A 137 -2.93 -0.39 19.17
N GLU A 138 -3.34 -0.97 18.04
CA GLU A 138 -3.48 -2.42 17.86
C GLU A 138 -2.44 -3.04 16.92
N ALA A 139 -1.65 -2.24 16.20
CA ALA A 139 -0.65 -2.75 15.26
C ALA A 139 0.30 -3.77 15.90
N ASP A 140 0.73 -3.56 17.15
CA ASP A 140 1.66 -4.47 17.81
C ASP A 140 1.06 -5.86 18.07
N SER A 141 -0.27 -5.97 18.14
CA SER A 141 -1.02 -7.23 18.31
C SER A 141 -1.38 -7.90 16.99
N PHE A 142 -1.44 -7.13 15.89
CA PHE A 142 -1.73 -7.66 14.57
C PHE A 142 -0.49 -8.27 13.92
N ARG A 143 -0.63 -9.44 13.28
CA ARG A 143 0.41 -10.04 12.44
C ARG A 143 -0.19 -10.46 11.11
N PRO A 144 0.42 -10.08 9.97
CA PRO A 144 0.06 -10.65 8.68
C PRO A 144 0.20 -12.18 8.71
N ASP A 145 -0.76 -12.89 8.12
CA ASP A 145 -0.69 -14.33 7.91
C ASP A 145 0.38 -14.63 6.83
N PRO A 146 1.49 -15.28 7.20
CA PRO A 146 2.59 -15.54 6.28
C PRO A 146 2.22 -16.54 5.18
N ASP A 147 1.32 -17.49 5.45
CA ASP A 147 0.88 -18.48 4.47
C ASP A 147 -0.10 -17.88 3.48
N LEU A 148 -1.01 -17.01 3.95
CA LEU A 148 -1.85 -16.22 3.07
C LEU A 148 -1.00 -15.30 2.18
N PHE A 149 0.03 -14.66 2.73
CA PHE A 149 0.90 -13.77 1.96
C PHE A 149 1.67 -14.55 0.88
N ARG A 150 2.20 -15.73 1.23
CA ARG A 150 2.87 -16.63 0.29
C ARG A 150 1.95 -17.03 -0.85
N ARG A 151 0.70 -17.44 -0.54
CA ARG A 151 -0.29 -17.82 -1.56
C ARG A 151 -0.70 -16.65 -2.44
N PHE A 152 -0.97 -15.49 -1.85
CA PHE A 152 -1.28 -14.27 -2.59
C PHE A 152 -0.15 -13.89 -3.56
N ARG A 153 1.09 -13.87 -3.08
CA ARG A 153 2.27 -13.59 -3.91
C ARG A 153 2.44 -14.61 -5.03
N ALA A 154 2.29 -15.90 -4.73
CA ALA A 154 2.37 -16.96 -5.74
C ALA A 154 1.31 -16.76 -6.84
N HIS A 155 0.07 -16.47 -6.45
CA HIS A 155 -1.02 -16.20 -7.38
C HIS A 155 -0.73 -15.00 -8.29
N LEU A 156 -0.21 -13.89 -7.73
CA LEU A 156 0.17 -12.74 -8.55
C LEU A 156 1.25 -13.11 -9.58
N ILE A 157 2.28 -13.83 -9.16
CA ILE A 157 3.37 -14.25 -10.06
C ILE A 157 2.84 -15.16 -11.17
N GLU A 158 1.98 -16.12 -10.83
CA GLU A 158 1.47 -17.10 -11.79
C GLU A 158 0.43 -16.53 -12.76
N ARG A 159 -0.42 -15.60 -12.30
CA ARG A 159 -1.61 -15.17 -13.06
C ARG A 159 -1.50 -13.80 -13.69
N THR A 160 -0.56 -12.96 -13.24
CA THR A 160 -0.49 -11.55 -13.68
C THR A 160 0.85 -11.16 -14.29
N GLN A 161 1.90 -11.96 -14.09
CA GLN A 161 3.25 -11.61 -14.51
C GLN A 161 3.73 -12.53 -15.62
N ILE A 162 4.47 -11.97 -16.57
CA ILE A 162 5.24 -12.73 -17.56
C ILE A 162 6.66 -12.84 -17.02
N ASN A 163 7.21 -14.05 -16.97
CA ASN A 163 8.58 -14.28 -16.52
C ASN A 163 9.61 -13.88 -17.60
N GLY A 164 9.72 -12.58 -17.84
CA GLY A 164 10.60 -11.95 -18.82
C GLY A 164 11.41 -10.81 -18.21
N SER A 165 12.53 -10.47 -18.83
CA SER A 165 13.40 -9.37 -18.40
C SER A 165 14.17 -8.82 -19.59
N PHE A 166 13.98 -7.53 -19.86
CA PHE A 166 14.71 -6.80 -20.89
C PHE A 166 16.22 -6.73 -20.63
N TYR A 167 16.63 -6.84 -19.36
CA TYR A 167 18.02 -6.69 -18.93
C TYR A 167 18.77 -8.02 -18.73
N ALA A 168 18.05 -9.13 -18.62
CA ALA A 168 18.66 -10.45 -18.43
C ALA A 168 18.75 -11.19 -19.78
N ARG A 169 17.68 -11.89 -20.15
CA ARG A 169 17.65 -12.74 -21.36
C ARG A 169 17.32 -11.97 -22.64
N GLY A 170 17.27 -10.65 -22.57
CA GLY A 170 17.01 -9.76 -23.70
C GLY A 170 15.54 -9.65 -24.10
N ILE A 171 15.30 -8.78 -25.09
CA ILE A 171 13.96 -8.43 -25.57
C ILE A 171 13.25 -9.60 -26.24
N ASP A 172 13.96 -10.43 -27.00
CA ASP A 172 13.37 -11.54 -27.77
C ASP A 172 12.83 -12.64 -26.84
N ALA A 173 13.60 -13.01 -25.82
CA ALA A 173 13.15 -13.98 -24.83
C ALA A 173 11.93 -13.48 -24.03
N THR A 174 11.89 -12.17 -23.76
CA THR A 174 10.75 -11.52 -23.08
C THR A 174 9.51 -11.50 -23.98
N ALA A 175 9.68 -11.17 -25.26
CA ALA A 175 8.61 -11.17 -26.26
C ALA A 175 8.04 -12.58 -26.47
N ALA A 176 8.89 -13.60 -26.58
CA ALA A 176 8.46 -14.99 -26.72
C ALA A 176 7.64 -15.46 -25.49
N ALA A 177 8.09 -15.15 -24.28
CA ALA A 177 7.34 -15.47 -23.06
C ALA A 177 5.98 -14.76 -22.98
N ALA A 178 5.91 -13.52 -23.45
CA ALA A 178 4.66 -12.76 -23.52
C ALA A 178 3.68 -13.39 -24.52
N LEU A 179 4.15 -13.72 -25.73
CA LEU A 179 3.34 -14.36 -26.76
C LEU A 179 2.78 -15.71 -26.28
N ALA A 180 3.60 -16.54 -25.64
CA ALA A 180 3.16 -17.81 -25.07
C ALA A 180 2.06 -17.61 -24.00
N SER A 181 2.23 -16.61 -23.13
CA SER A 181 1.25 -16.30 -22.07
C SER A 181 -0.08 -15.83 -22.64
N VAL A 182 -0.06 -14.99 -23.68
CA VAL A 182 -1.28 -14.51 -24.37
C VAL A 182 -1.97 -15.64 -25.11
N ALA A 183 -1.21 -16.50 -25.82
CA ALA A 183 -1.78 -17.64 -26.54
C ALA A 183 -2.55 -18.59 -25.59
N LEU A 184 -1.98 -18.87 -24.40
CA LEU A 184 -2.63 -19.66 -23.36
C LEU A 184 -3.91 -18.99 -22.83
N ALA A 185 -3.91 -17.66 -22.66
CA ALA A 185 -5.09 -16.92 -22.21
C ALA A 185 -6.21 -16.88 -23.25
N VAL A 186 -5.89 -16.82 -24.55
CA VAL A 186 -6.87 -16.83 -25.65
C VAL A 186 -7.55 -18.20 -25.82
N HIS A 187 -6.87 -19.28 -25.43
CA HIS A 187 -7.39 -20.65 -25.55
C HIS A 187 -8.07 -21.17 -24.28
N ALA A 188 -8.01 -20.41 -23.18
CA ALA A 188 -8.79 -20.70 -21.99
C ALA A 188 -10.26 -20.32 -22.25
N PRO A 189 -11.24 -21.22 -22.07
CA PRO A 189 -12.64 -20.84 -22.18
C PRO A 189 -12.94 -19.71 -21.19
N ASP A 190 -13.52 -18.62 -21.71
CA ASP A 190 -13.94 -17.46 -20.92
C ASP A 190 -15.04 -17.90 -19.95
N THR A 191 -14.61 -18.40 -18.79
CA THR A 191 -15.50 -18.86 -17.72
C THR A 191 -15.89 -17.71 -16.79
N GLN A 192 -15.40 -16.48 -17.04
CA GLN A 192 -15.68 -15.33 -16.19
C GLN A 192 -15.82 -14.01 -16.96
N ARG A 193 -17.00 -13.77 -17.53
CA ARG A 193 -17.51 -12.40 -17.62
C ARG A 193 -17.74 -11.85 -16.21
N SER A 194 -16.74 -11.19 -15.65
CA SER A 194 -16.96 -10.26 -14.55
C SER A 194 -17.65 -9.03 -15.11
N ALA A 195 -18.95 -8.88 -14.87
CA ALA A 195 -19.63 -7.61 -15.06
C ALA A 195 -18.90 -6.56 -14.18
N ALA A 196 -18.37 -5.51 -14.81
CA ALA A 196 -17.87 -4.37 -14.06
C ALA A 196 -19.01 -3.88 -13.12
N PRO A 197 -18.78 -3.73 -11.81
CA PRO A 197 -19.85 -3.34 -10.91
C PRO A 197 -20.31 -1.92 -11.26
N GLU A 198 -21.61 -1.77 -11.50
CA GLU A 198 -22.25 -0.47 -11.62
C GLU A 198 -22.01 0.36 -10.35
N ARG A 199 -21.72 1.66 -10.52
CA ARG A 199 -21.45 2.57 -9.40
C ARG A 199 -22.70 2.72 -8.55
N VAL A 200 -22.62 2.31 -7.28
CA VAL A 200 -23.60 2.73 -6.27
C VAL A 200 -23.18 4.10 -5.74
N SER A 201 -24.08 5.08 -5.86
CA SER A 201 -23.90 6.46 -5.37
C SER A 201 -23.73 6.52 -3.83
N PRO A 202 -23.06 7.55 -3.27
CA PRO A 202 -22.55 7.54 -1.89
C PRO A 202 -23.60 7.72 -0.79
N ALA A 203 -24.89 7.64 -1.11
CA ALA A 203 -25.98 7.95 -0.19
C ALA A 203 -26.65 6.68 0.36
N SER A 204 -25.88 5.63 0.64
CA SER A 204 -26.30 4.53 1.51
C SER A 204 -25.15 3.55 1.72
N MET A 205 -24.97 3.13 2.97
CA MET A 205 -24.35 1.88 3.44
C MET A 205 -23.06 1.99 4.25
N GLN A 206 -23.25 1.55 5.49
CA GLN A 206 -22.27 1.03 6.42
C GLN A 206 -21.44 -0.09 5.77
N SER A 207 -20.15 -0.11 6.10
CA SER A 207 -19.28 -1.29 6.26
C SER A 207 -19.63 -2.52 5.41
N GLU A 208 -19.13 -2.59 4.17
CA GLU A 208 -18.50 -3.77 3.56
C GLU A 208 -18.06 -3.39 2.13
N SER A 209 -16.74 -3.28 1.89
CA SER A 209 -16.21 -2.88 0.58
C SER A 209 -16.47 -3.98 -0.46
N ALA A 210 -17.34 -3.70 -1.43
CA ALA A 210 -17.75 -4.60 -2.52
C ALA A 210 -16.58 -5.12 -3.38
N THR A 211 -15.44 -4.43 -3.38
CA THR A 211 -14.22 -4.83 -4.11
C THR A 211 -13.60 -6.13 -3.58
N LEU A 212 -13.85 -6.49 -2.32
CA LEU A 212 -13.28 -7.69 -1.68
C LEU A 212 -13.91 -9.00 -2.13
N ARG A 213 -15.17 -9.02 -2.61
CA ARG A 213 -15.86 -10.26 -2.99
C ARG A 213 -15.35 -10.86 -4.31
N VAL A 214 -14.77 -10.05 -5.19
CA VAL A 214 -14.26 -10.51 -6.49
C VAL A 214 -12.95 -11.29 -6.33
N TYR A 215 -12.07 -10.89 -5.40
CA TYR A 215 -10.79 -11.59 -5.19
C TYR A 215 -10.89 -12.78 -4.22
N ALA A 216 -11.82 -12.76 -3.26
CA ALA A 216 -11.99 -13.85 -2.29
C ALA A 216 -12.68 -15.11 -2.86
N SER A 217 -13.42 -14.98 -3.97
CA SER A 217 -14.13 -16.11 -4.61
C SER A 217 -13.22 -17.03 -5.43
N HIS A 218 -11.95 -16.66 -5.65
CA HIS A 218 -11.00 -17.39 -6.52
C HIS A 218 -9.84 -18.07 -5.78
N ALA A 219 -9.89 -18.09 -4.44
CA ALA A 219 -8.85 -18.64 -3.59
C ALA A 219 -9.23 -19.99 -2.94
N ARG A 220 -9.97 -20.85 -3.66
CA ARG A 220 -10.19 -22.25 -3.28
C ARG A 220 -9.42 -23.17 -4.21
#